data_AF-A0A5J4G1J9-F1
#
_entry.id   AF-A0A5J4G1J9-F1
#
_cell.length_a   1.000
_cell.length_b   1.000
_cell.length_c   1.000
_cell.angle_alpha   90.00
_cell.angle_beta   90.00
_cell.angle_gamma   90.00
#
_symmetry.space_group_name_H-M   'P 1'
#
loop_
_entity.id
_entity.type
_entity.pdbx_description
1 polymer ?
#
loop_
_entity_poly.entity_id
_entity_poly.type
_entity_poly.pdbx_seq_one_letter_code
_entity_poly.pdbx_strand_id
1 'polypeptide(L)'
;MNKVLYFYRLMKEGKFDFNLDIIPSPQIVKKFYLLDYFLILLQSCSLSNEYHKIFSKFKLLKEKERLGESKYRKLVIDESEELSETQVKRYMYTFDQVIIESENCGLIKKKSNQIQLTKRGQKCLILADNSKRIFYNELLAILEAKYHSFYQLLNLCYNQNKQKGGLLIFPIYSPRKLGFDKKEMHTTYHILQYSYKLRLRLEKDIESNFGKKKSLKNFEDELLLKLFEDKIISNIKDKKFNKAKYNSIISRFRKYWLNIFLKEIYKYPYSFETFNIWVERGKQLGVIHTTEFYPNFDGRLVYPTSVILKKNSSLDLVNSYNYSDGQSLFIHKPKWNNGNNPNRFFEALTNAYFDLKNNRKTTFIRIADLREKVCYKMRIPTFIFNEFLELAYNENLKGETKIKISLEADRLPHETNAMYLKREPVIINNQQKNIVAIDYKKP
;
A
#
# COMPACT_ATOMS: atom_id res chain seq x y z
N MET A 1 -26.83 -22.50 3.61
CA MET A 1 -25.36 -22.50 3.37
C MET A 1 -24.80 -21.12 3.70
N ASN A 2 -23.82 -21.02 4.59
CA ASN A 2 -23.36 -19.75 5.18
C ASN A 2 -22.71 -18.83 4.11
N LYS A 3 -23.44 -17.79 3.63
CA LYS A 3 -23.05 -16.90 2.52
C LYS A 3 -21.74 -16.11 2.74
N VAL A 4 -21.18 -16.14 3.96
CA VAL A 4 -19.97 -15.42 4.38
C VAL A 4 -18.73 -16.33 4.47
N LEU A 5 -18.89 -17.66 4.38
CA LEU A 5 -17.77 -18.58 4.07
C LEU A 5 -17.41 -18.55 2.58
N TYR A 6 -18.27 -17.92 1.77
CA TYR A 6 -18.16 -17.88 0.31
C TYR A 6 -16.90 -17.16 -0.16
N PHE A 7 -16.54 -15.99 0.38
CA PHE A 7 -15.31 -15.29 -0.04
C PHE A 7 -14.05 -16.10 0.27
N TYR A 8 -13.94 -16.66 1.48
CA TYR A 8 -12.82 -17.54 1.85
C TYR A 8 -12.77 -18.81 1.02
N ARG A 9 -13.94 -19.37 0.72
CA ARG A 9 -14.09 -20.52 -0.17
C ARG A 9 -13.64 -20.17 -1.58
N LEU A 10 -14.07 -19.05 -2.15
CA LEU A 10 -13.66 -18.56 -3.47
C LEU A 10 -12.14 -18.37 -3.56
N MET A 11 -11.52 -17.78 -2.53
CA MET A 11 -10.06 -17.64 -2.48
C MET A 11 -9.34 -19.00 -2.44
N LYS A 12 -9.88 -20.00 -1.73
CA LYS A 12 -9.29 -21.34 -1.60
C LYS A 12 -9.54 -22.22 -2.84
N GLU A 13 -10.74 -22.16 -3.41
CA GLU A 13 -11.15 -22.94 -4.59
C GLU A 13 -10.61 -22.34 -5.89
N GLY A 14 -10.33 -21.03 -5.90
CA GLY A 14 -9.66 -20.25 -6.94
C GLY A 14 -10.10 -20.56 -8.36
N LYS A 15 -11.41 -20.68 -8.59
CA LYS A 15 -11.99 -20.63 -9.93
C LYS A 15 -12.05 -19.16 -10.35
N PHE A 16 -10.92 -18.65 -10.82
CA PHE A 16 -10.82 -17.33 -11.43
C PHE A 16 -10.45 -17.55 -12.90
N ASP A 17 -11.46 -17.53 -13.77
CA ASP A 17 -11.23 -17.66 -15.22
C ASP A 17 -10.81 -16.30 -15.76
N PHE A 18 -9.53 -15.96 -15.67
CA PHE A 18 -9.02 -14.74 -16.28
C PHE A 18 -9.00 -14.90 -17.81
N ASN A 19 -9.72 -14.03 -18.52
CA ASN A 19 -9.62 -13.89 -19.97
C ASN A 19 -8.25 -13.32 -20.40
N LEU A 20 -7.68 -13.92 -21.45
CA LEU A 20 -6.43 -13.51 -22.10
C LEU A 20 -6.60 -12.31 -23.05
N ASP A 21 -7.83 -11.98 -23.45
CA ASP A 21 -8.13 -10.91 -24.41
C ASP A 21 -8.09 -9.50 -23.81
N ILE A 22 -8.05 -9.38 -22.48
CA ILE A 22 -7.87 -8.09 -21.80
C ILE A 22 -6.39 -7.75 -21.83
N ILE A 23 -6.00 -6.70 -22.56
CA ILE A 23 -4.62 -6.23 -22.69
C ILE A 23 -4.33 -5.12 -21.66
N PRO A 24 -3.58 -5.38 -20.57
CA PRO A 24 -3.31 -4.38 -19.53
C PRO A 24 -2.20 -3.41 -19.94
N SER A 25 -2.36 -2.12 -19.63
CA SER A 25 -1.42 -1.05 -19.98
C SER A 25 -0.89 -0.23 -18.78
N PRO A 26 -0.41 -0.86 -17.69
CA PRO A 26 -0.07 -0.17 -16.44
C PRO A 26 1.17 0.73 -16.52
N GLN A 27 2.00 0.62 -17.57
CA GLN A 27 3.29 1.31 -17.68
C GLN A 27 3.20 2.83 -17.84
N ILE A 28 2.04 3.35 -18.23
CA ILE A 28 1.86 4.77 -18.57
C ILE A 28 1.93 5.67 -17.32
N VAL A 29 1.72 5.12 -16.13
CA VAL A 29 1.62 5.89 -14.89
C VAL A 29 3.00 6.16 -14.29
N LYS A 30 3.31 7.45 -14.09
CA LYS A 30 4.59 7.91 -13.56
C LYS A 30 4.47 8.41 -12.11
N LYS A 31 5.08 7.64 -11.20
CA LYS A 31 5.57 7.99 -9.85
C LYS A 31 4.60 8.30 -8.70
N PHE A 32 3.38 8.80 -8.91
CA PHE A 32 2.50 9.14 -7.78
C PHE A 32 1.38 8.11 -7.57
N TYR A 33 1.25 7.63 -6.33
CA TYR A 33 0.24 6.64 -5.96
C TYR A 33 -0.95 7.22 -5.19
N LEU A 34 -0.88 8.45 -4.69
CA LEU A 34 -1.98 9.06 -3.94
C LEU A 34 -3.10 9.52 -4.90
N LEU A 35 -4.33 9.03 -4.67
CA LEU A 35 -5.48 9.37 -5.49
C LEU A 35 -5.99 10.79 -5.22
N ASP A 36 -5.67 11.35 -4.05
CA ASP A 36 -5.98 12.73 -3.68
C ASP A 36 -5.45 13.76 -4.68
N TYR A 37 -4.35 13.43 -5.39
CA TYR A 37 -3.80 14.32 -6.41
C TYR A 37 -4.79 14.62 -7.54
N PHE A 38 -5.60 13.64 -7.94
CA PHE A 38 -6.67 13.87 -8.92
C PHE A 38 -7.69 14.84 -8.34
N LEU A 39 -8.14 14.63 -7.10
CA LEU A 39 -9.14 15.47 -6.47
C LEU A 39 -8.69 16.94 -6.38
N ILE A 40 -7.49 17.19 -5.87
CA ILE A 40 -7.00 18.56 -5.71
C ILE A 40 -6.74 19.24 -7.06
N LEU A 41 -6.41 18.48 -8.10
CA LEU A 41 -6.33 19.02 -9.46
C LEU A 41 -7.72 19.44 -9.97
N LEU A 42 -8.74 18.58 -9.81
CA LEU A 42 -10.10 18.92 -10.24
C LEU A 42 -10.65 20.14 -9.50
N GLN A 43 -10.41 20.23 -8.19
CA GLN A 43 -10.74 21.40 -7.37
C GLN A 43 -9.98 22.67 -7.79
N SER A 44 -8.74 22.52 -8.27
CA SER A 44 -7.98 23.67 -8.77
C SER A 44 -8.51 24.15 -10.12
N CYS A 45 -8.92 23.22 -10.99
CA CYS A 45 -9.48 23.53 -12.31
C CYS A 45 -10.93 24.07 -12.24
N SER A 46 -11.68 23.82 -11.15
CA SER A 46 -13.03 24.38 -11.00
C SER A 46 -13.02 25.87 -10.69
N LEU A 47 -11.90 26.42 -10.25
CA LEU A 47 -11.75 27.82 -9.83
C LEU A 47 -11.12 28.71 -10.91
N SER A 48 -10.37 28.13 -11.85
CA SER A 48 -9.68 28.85 -12.91
C SER A 48 -9.37 27.90 -14.06
N ASN A 49 -9.31 28.46 -15.27
CA ASN A 49 -8.83 27.75 -16.45
C ASN A 49 -7.37 28.04 -16.77
N GLU A 50 -6.75 29.06 -16.17
CA GLU A 50 -5.36 29.46 -16.45
C GLU A 50 -4.35 28.56 -15.72
N TYR A 51 -3.37 28.03 -16.46
CA TYR A 51 -2.35 27.09 -15.96
C TYR A 51 -1.67 27.56 -14.67
N HIS A 52 -1.17 28.80 -14.63
CA HIS A 52 -0.45 29.32 -13.47
C HIS A 52 -1.33 29.46 -12.22
N LYS A 53 -2.58 29.92 -12.37
CA LYS A 53 -3.54 30.02 -11.26
C LYS A 53 -3.91 28.63 -10.73
N ILE A 54 -4.10 27.66 -11.62
CA ILE A 54 -4.38 26.26 -11.23
C ILE A 54 -3.19 25.68 -10.46
N PHE A 55 -1.95 25.89 -10.94
CA PHE A 55 -0.76 25.41 -10.24
C PHE A 55 -0.63 26.02 -8.83
N SER A 56 -0.84 27.34 -8.70
CA SER A 56 -0.82 28.02 -7.41
C SER A 56 -1.83 27.42 -6.43
N LYS A 57 -3.05 27.14 -6.89
CA LYS A 57 -4.08 26.49 -6.06
C LYS A 57 -3.74 25.04 -5.72
N PHE A 58 -3.21 24.30 -6.69
CA PHE A 58 -2.77 22.91 -6.51
C PHE A 58 -1.69 22.81 -5.43
N LYS A 59 -0.72 23.74 -5.41
CA LYS A 59 0.30 23.84 -4.35
C LYS A 59 -0.35 23.97 -2.97
N LEU A 60 -1.26 24.93 -2.80
CA LEU A 60 -1.95 25.16 -1.52
C LEU A 60 -2.73 23.94 -1.05
N LEU A 61 -3.49 23.31 -1.94
CA LEU A 61 -4.27 22.11 -1.60
C LEU A 61 -3.37 20.91 -1.31
N LYS A 62 -2.27 20.75 -2.03
CA LYS A 62 -1.28 19.71 -1.78
C LYS A 62 -0.69 19.81 -0.36
N GLU A 63 -0.42 21.02 0.11
CA GLU A 63 0.09 21.27 1.47
C GLU A 63 -0.99 21.02 2.52
N LYS A 64 -2.21 21.53 2.29
CA LYS A 64 -3.38 21.30 3.15
C LYS A 64 -3.66 19.80 3.35
N GLU A 65 -3.68 19.03 2.27
CA GLU A 65 -3.92 17.57 2.28
C GLU A 65 -2.65 16.76 2.63
N ARG A 66 -1.54 17.45 2.91
CA ARG A 66 -0.23 16.88 3.29
C ARG A 66 0.31 15.87 2.27
N LEU A 67 -0.02 15.98 0.99
CA LEU A 67 0.34 14.96 0.00
C LEU A 67 1.86 14.93 -0.27
N GLY A 68 2.45 13.74 -0.29
CA GLY A 68 3.88 13.50 -0.56
C GLY A 68 4.54 12.55 0.44
N GLU A 69 5.88 12.56 0.49
CA GLU A 69 6.66 11.71 1.41
C GLU A 69 6.35 11.94 2.89
N SER A 70 5.69 13.07 3.19
CA SER A 70 5.35 13.53 4.53
C SER A 70 3.88 13.41 4.91
N LYS A 71 3.03 12.72 4.12
CA LYS A 71 1.58 12.64 4.40
C LYS A 71 1.23 12.19 5.81
N TYR A 72 2.05 11.30 6.36
CA TYR A 72 1.91 10.80 7.73
C TYR A 72 3.05 11.31 8.64
N ARG A 73 3.87 12.26 8.19
CA ARG A 73 5.07 12.76 8.88
C ARG A 73 4.89 14.05 9.68
N LYS A 74 4.21 15.06 9.10
CA LYS A 74 4.02 16.37 9.74
C LYS A 74 2.61 16.43 10.35
N LEU A 75 2.52 16.63 11.67
CA LEU A 75 1.25 16.83 12.40
C LEU A 75 0.83 18.31 12.41
N VAL A 76 1.79 19.23 12.26
CA VAL A 76 1.60 20.68 12.21
C VAL A 76 2.05 21.18 10.83
N ILE A 77 1.19 21.96 10.18
CA ILE A 77 1.55 22.75 9.00
C ILE A 77 2.11 24.05 9.57
N ASP A 78 3.36 24.36 9.26
CA ASP A 78 3.84 25.72 9.49
C ASP A 78 3.39 26.54 8.28
N GLU A 79 2.27 27.24 8.41
CA GLU A 79 1.66 28.02 7.32
C GLU A 79 2.55 29.19 6.87
N SER A 80 3.63 29.46 7.62
CA SER A 80 4.59 30.53 7.37
C SER A 80 5.85 30.11 6.59
N GLU A 81 6.07 28.80 6.36
CA GLU A 81 7.30 28.29 5.71
C GLU A 81 7.20 28.45 4.17
N GLU A 82 7.89 29.45 3.60
CA GLU A 82 7.96 29.61 2.15
C GLU A 82 8.67 28.41 1.48
N LEU A 83 8.09 27.88 0.41
CA LEU A 83 8.69 26.79 -0.35
C LEU A 83 9.96 27.24 -1.07
N SER A 84 11.07 26.52 -0.84
CA SER A 84 12.29 26.66 -1.64
C SER A 84 12.04 26.39 -3.13
N GLU A 85 12.84 26.98 -4.01
CA GLU A 85 12.78 26.76 -5.46
C GLU A 85 12.83 25.27 -5.83
N THR A 86 13.63 24.48 -5.11
CA THR A 86 13.76 23.04 -5.33
C THR A 86 12.44 22.31 -5.02
N GLN A 87 11.72 22.72 -3.98
CA GLN A 87 10.39 22.18 -3.67
C GLN A 87 9.37 22.57 -4.73
N VAL A 88 9.38 23.83 -5.19
CA VAL A 88 8.50 24.31 -6.27
C VAL A 88 8.71 23.51 -7.55
N LYS A 89 9.97 23.26 -7.96
CA LYS A 89 10.28 22.42 -9.13
C LYS A 89 9.74 20.99 -8.99
N ARG A 90 9.83 20.39 -7.79
CA ARG A 90 9.25 19.05 -7.52
C ARG A 90 7.72 19.06 -7.56
N TYR A 91 7.09 20.13 -7.09
CA TYR A 91 5.64 20.29 -7.12
C TYR A 91 5.16 20.45 -8.56
N MET A 92 5.86 21.25 -9.37
CA MET A 92 5.57 21.42 -10.79
C MET A 92 5.67 20.09 -11.53
N TYR A 93 6.76 19.33 -11.34
CA TYR A 93 6.88 17.99 -11.91
C TYR A 93 5.69 17.09 -11.53
N THR A 94 5.29 17.10 -10.26
CA THR A 94 4.13 16.31 -9.80
C THR A 94 2.84 16.77 -10.48
N PHE A 95 2.60 18.08 -10.53
CA PHE A 95 1.45 18.69 -11.19
C PHE A 95 1.35 18.30 -12.66
N ASP A 96 2.45 18.38 -13.40
CA ASP A 96 2.53 17.96 -14.80
C ASP A 96 2.16 16.49 -14.99
N GLN A 97 2.66 15.60 -14.13
CA GLN A 97 2.31 14.17 -14.21
C GLN A 97 0.81 13.93 -13.93
N VAL A 98 0.23 14.65 -12.95
CA VAL A 98 -1.19 14.53 -12.61
C VAL A 98 -2.07 15.06 -13.74
N ILE A 99 -1.66 16.14 -14.41
CA ILE A 99 -2.33 16.66 -15.62
C ILE A 99 -2.34 15.59 -16.71
N ILE A 100 -1.18 15.04 -17.07
CA ILE A 100 -1.06 14.06 -18.16
C ILE A 100 -1.98 12.86 -17.89
N GLU A 101 -1.97 12.34 -16.67
CA GLU A 101 -2.80 11.19 -16.34
C GLU A 101 -4.30 11.54 -16.27
N SER A 102 -4.65 12.72 -15.76
CA SER A 102 -6.05 13.18 -15.70
C SER A 102 -6.63 13.43 -17.10
N GLU A 103 -5.80 13.93 -18.02
CA GLU A 103 -6.16 14.08 -19.44
C GLU A 103 -6.35 12.72 -20.10
N ASN A 104 -5.44 11.76 -19.87
CA ASN A 104 -5.57 10.39 -20.37
C ASN A 104 -6.82 9.67 -19.87
N CYS A 105 -7.26 10.00 -18.65
CA CYS A 105 -8.49 9.52 -18.03
C CYS A 105 -9.75 10.30 -18.47
N GLY A 106 -9.58 11.35 -19.28
CA GLY A 106 -10.66 12.20 -19.79
C GLY A 106 -11.32 13.05 -18.70
N LEU A 107 -10.63 13.36 -17.61
CA LEU A 107 -11.12 14.20 -16.52
C LEU A 107 -10.94 15.70 -16.83
N ILE A 108 -9.90 16.03 -17.58
CA ILE A 108 -9.57 17.39 -18.02
C ILE A 108 -9.26 17.41 -19.51
N LYS A 109 -9.20 18.61 -20.09
CA LYS A 109 -8.60 18.89 -21.40
C LYS A 109 -7.58 20.01 -21.25
N LYS A 110 -6.37 19.83 -21.80
CA LYS A 110 -5.35 20.87 -21.85
C LYS A 110 -5.28 21.48 -23.25
N LYS A 111 -5.28 22.82 -23.33
CA LYS A 111 -5.04 23.59 -24.56
C LYS A 111 -4.05 24.71 -24.26
N SER A 112 -2.81 24.58 -24.73
CA SER A 112 -1.73 25.57 -24.48
C SER A 112 -1.63 25.92 -22.98
N ASN A 113 -1.98 27.16 -22.59
CA ASN A 113 -1.96 27.65 -21.21
C ASN A 113 -3.29 27.52 -20.46
N GLN A 114 -4.26 26.81 -21.03
CA GLN A 114 -5.56 26.57 -20.41
C GLN A 114 -5.78 25.10 -20.08
N ILE A 115 -6.37 24.84 -18.92
CA ILE A 115 -6.83 23.52 -18.49
C ILE A 115 -8.29 23.64 -18.10
N GLN A 116 -9.15 22.77 -18.62
CA GLN A 116 -10.59 22.80 -18.36
C GLN A 116 -11.07 21.42 -17.90
N LEU A 117 -12.02 21.40 -16.97
CA LEU A 117 -12.73 20.18 -16.59
C LEU A 117 -13.57 19.67 -17.75
N THR A 118 -13.57 18.35 -17.97
CA THR A 118 -14.58 17.71 -18.83
C THR A 118 -15.88 17.49 -18.06
N LYS A 119 -16.96 17.10 -18.76
CA LYS A 119 -18.19 16.61 -18.11
C LYS A 119 -17.91 15.49 -17.09
N ARG A 120 -16.96 14.59 -17.41
CA ARG A 120 -16.55 13.51 -16.51
C ARG A 120 -15.81 14.07 -15.28
N GLY A 121 -14.90 15.02 -15.47
CA GLY A 121 -14.21 15.71 -14.37
C GLY A 121 -15.16 16.44 -13.43
N GLN A 122 -16.15 17.15 -13.99
CA GLN A 122 -17.21 17.82 -13.22
C GLN A 122 -18.04 16.82 -12.41
N LYS A 123 -18.48 15.71 -13.02
CA LYS A 123 -19.17 14.63 -12.31
C LYS A 123 -18.34 14.10 -11.14
N CYS A 124 -17.05 13.82 -11.36
CA CYS A 124 -16.16 13.35 -10.30
C CYS A 124 -16.04 14.35 -9.14
N LEU A 125 -15.99 15.65 -9.44
CA LEU A 125 -15.93 16.69 -8.41
C LEU A 125 -17.21 16.72 -7.56
N ILE A 126 -18.39 16.68 -8.19
CA ILE A 126 -19.68 16.61 -7.50
C ILE A 126 -19.77 15.37 -6.59
N LEU A 127 -19.28 14.21 -7.06
CA LEU A 127 -19.23 13.00 -6.24
C LEU A 127 -18.32 13.14 -5.02
N ALA A 128 -17.24 13.93 -5.13
CA ALA A 128 -16.32 14.17 -4.04
C ALA A 128 -16.94 15.04 -2.93
N ASP A 129 -17.80 16.00 -3.31
CA ASP A 129 -18.54 16.83 -2.35
C ASP A 129 -19.50 16.00 -1.48
N ASN A 130 -20.11 14.95 -2.05
CA ASN A 130 -20.94 14.01 -1.29
C ASN A 130 -20.09 13.11 -0.39
N SER A 131 -19.04 12.50 -0.95
CA SER A 131 -18.12 11.65 -0.20
C SER A 131 -16.88 11.35 -1.03
N LYS A 132 -15.72 11.54 -0.41
CA LYS A 132 -14.42 11.11 -0.95
C LYS A 132 -14.40 9.63 -1.37
N ARG A 133 -15.16 8.77 -0.67
CA ARG A 133 -15.25 7.34 -0.98
C ARG A 133 -16.04 7.07 -2.28
N ILE A 134 -17.07 7.86 -2.55
CA ILE A 134 -17.85 7.77 -3.80
C ILE A 134 -16.98 8.22 -4.97
N PHE A 135 -16.25 9.34 -4.82
CA PHE A 135 -15.24 9.78 -5.79
C PHE A 135 -14.20 8.68 -6.09
N TYR A 136 -13.67 8.02 -5.07
CA TYR A 136 -12.72 6.91 -5.26
C TYR A 136 -13.31 5.72 -6.00
N ASN A 137 -14.58 5.39 -5.78
CA ASN A 137 -15.24 4.31 -6.51
C ASN A 137 -15.41 4.67 -8.00
N GLU A 138 -15.77 5.92 -8.31
CA GLU A 138 -15.82 6.37 -9.71
C GLU A 138 -14.41 6.31 -10.32
N LEU A 139 -13.40 6.89 -9.66
CA LEU A 139 -12.02 6.91 -10.15
C LEU A 139 -11.45 5.50 -10.38
N LEU A 140 -11.81 4.53 -9.55
CA LEU A 140 -11.49 3.11 -9.77
C LEU A 140 -12.00 2.65 -11.13
N ALA A 141 -13.28 2.86 -11.43
CA ALA A 141 -13.86 2.46 -12.71
C ALA A 141 -13.21 3.17 -13.90
N ILE A 142 -12.83 4.45 -13.74
CA ILE A 142 -12.08 5.20 -14.76
C ILE A 142 -10.72 4.56 -15.04
N LEU A 143 -9.94 4.32 -13.98
CA LEU A 143 -8.60 3.76 -14.09
C LEU A 143 -8.65 2.33 -14.62
N GLU A 144 -9.59 1.52 -14.14
CA GLU A 144 -9.70 0.14 -14.57
C GLU A 144 -10.13 0.01 -16.02
N ALA A 145 -11.08 0.83 -16.48
CA ALA A 145 -11.47 0.88 -17.89
C ALA A 145 -10.32 1.31 -18.82
N LYS A 146 -9.40 2.13 -18.33
CA LYS A 146 -8.29 2.65 -19.14
C LYS A 146 -7.09 1.70 -19.16
N TYR A 147 -6.76 1.09 -18.02
CA TYR A 147 -5.47 0.44 -17.82
C TYR A 147 -5.56 -1.05 -17.48
N HIS A 148 -6.73 -1.56 -17.08
CA HIS A 148 -6.94 -2.93 -16.61
C HIS A 148 -5.91 -3.41 -15.58
N SER A 149 -5.45 -2.48 -14.74
CA SER A 149 -4.31 -2.72 -13.85
C SER A 149 -4.71 -3.53 -12.63
N PHE A 150 -5.94 -3.36 -12.11
CA PHE A 150 -6.44 -4.17 -11.01
C PHE A 150 -6.73 -5.60 -11.47
N TYR A 151 -7.27 -5.77 -12.67
CA TYR A 151 -7.38 -7.09 -13.31
C TYR A 151 -6.03 -7.82 -13.34
N GLN A 152 -4.99 -7.18 -13.88
CA GLN A 152 -3.67 -7.79 -13.97
C GLN A 152 -3.06 -8.09 -12.61
N LEU A 153 -3.22 -7.20 -11.63
CA LEU A 153 -2.69 -7.40 -10.27
C LEU A 153 -3.39 -8.57 -9.56
N LEU A 154 -4.71 -8.71 -9.70
CA LEU A 154 -5.44 -9.83 -9.13
C LEU A 154 -5.06 -11.15 -9.81
N ASN A 155 -4.93 -11.15 -11.13
CA ASN A 155 -4.44 -12.29 -11.90
C ASN A 155 -3.05 -12.74 -11.40
N LEU A 156 -2.13 -11.78 -11.22
CA LEU A 156 -0.80 -12.05 -10.64
C LEU A 156 -0.91 -12.70 -9.26
N CYS A 157 -1.67 -12.10 -8.35
CA CYS A 157 -1.83 -12.59 -6.98
C CYS A 157 -2.35 -14.04 -6.97
N TYR A 158 -3.48 -14.30 -7.63
CA TYR A 158 -4.14 -15.59 -7.58
C TYR A 158 -3.40 -16.69 -8.35
N ASN A 159 -2.75 -16.38 -9.47
CA ASN A 159 -1.95 -17.37 -10.21
C ASN A 159 -0.68 -17.76 -9.46
N GLN A 160 -0.01 -16.81 -8.81
CA GLN A 160 1.27 -17.09 -8.14
C GLN A 160 1.09 -17.78 -6.79
N ASN A 161 -0.04 -17.57 -6.09
CA ASN A 161 -0.21 -18.12 -4.74
C ASN A 161 -1.66 -18.42 -4.34
N LYS A 162 -2.36 -19.22 -5.15
CA LYS A 162 -3.75 -19.63 -4.91
C LYS A 162 -3.96 -20.24 -3.52
N GLN A 163 -3.07 -21.14 -3.08
CA GLN A 163 -3.19 -21.82 -1.78
C GLN A 163 -3.14 -20.87 -0.57
N LYS A 164 -2.41 -19.75 -0.69
CA LYS A 164 -2.34 -18.71 0.36
C LYS A 164 -3.28 -17.51 0.08
N GLY A 165 -4.32 -17.73 -0.72
CA GLY A 165 -5.34 -16.72 -1.04
C GLY A 165 -4.77 -15.51 -1.78
N GLY A 166 -3.82 -15.74 -2.70
CA GLY A 166 -3.21 -14.72 -3.52
C GLY A 166 -2.13 -13.88 -2.84
N LEU A 167 -1.51 -14.39 -1.76
CA LEU A 167 -0.45 -13.68 -1.05
C LEU A 167 0.86 -13.60 -1.85
N LEU A 168 1.34 -12.39 -2.09
CA LEU A 168 2.71 -12.11 -2.55
C LEU A 168 3.55 -11.58 -1.38
N ILE A 169 4.81 -11.99 -1.37
CA ILE A 169 5.79 -11.77 -0.31
C ILE A 169 7.06 -11.21 -0.96
N PHE A 170 7.49 -10.03 -0.53
CA PHE A 170 8.71 -9.38 -0.98
C PHE A 170 9.62 -9.15 0.22
N PRO A 171 10.61 -10.04 0.48
CA PRO A 171 11.50 -9.89 1.61
C PRO A 171 12.38 -8.63 1.51
N ILE A 172 12.60 -7.93 2.62
CA ILE A 172 13.39 -6.69 2.68
C ILE A 172 14.26 -6.68 3.93
N TYR A 173 15.57 -6.84 3.72
CA TYR A 173 16.57 -6.85 4.79
C TYR A 173 17.52 -5.67 4.68
N SER A 174 17.59 -4.87 5.74
CA SER A 174 18.65 -3.90 5.92
C SER A 174 19.92 -4.60 6.42
N PRO A 175 21.11 -3.98 6.29
CA PRO A 175 22.33 -4.54 6.88
C PRO A 175 22.19 -4.87 8.36
N ARG A 176 21.53 -4.01 9.14
CA ARG A 176 21.24 -4.28 10.57
C ARG A 176 20.46 -5.57 10.80
N LYS A 177 19.45 -5.87 9.97
CA LYS A 177 18.67 -7.11 10.06
C LYS A 177 19.49 -8.37 9.74
N LEU A 178 20.62 -8.21 9.06
CA LEU A 178 21.55 -9.29 8.74
C LEU A 178 22.80 -9.29 9.65
N GLY A 179 22.76 -8.55 10.76
CA GLY A 179 23.81 -8.51 11.76
C GLY A 179 25.01 -7.61 11.42
N PHE A 180 24.82 -6.60 10.57
CA PHE A 180 25.88 -5.60 10.30
C PHE A 180 25.60 -4.29 11.03
N ASP A 181 26.59 -3.74 11.74
CA ASP A 181 26.54 -2.38 12.25
C ASP A 181 26.94 -1.38 11.16
N LYS A 182 26.09 -0.38 10.93
CA LYS A 182 26.38 0.75 10.04
C LYS A 182 27.68 1.47 10.44
N LYS A 183 27.99 1.54 11.74
CA LYS A 183 29.22 2.15 12.24
C LYS A 183 30.48 1.37 11.92
N GLU A 184 30.37 0.11 11.49
CA GLU A 184 31.53 -0.75 11.17
C GLU A 184 31.70 -0.94 9.66
N MET A 185 30.63 -0.74 8.87
CA MET A 185 30.66 -0.87 7.41
C MET A 185 31.43 0.30 6.77
N HIS A 186 32.70 0.07 6.41
CA HIS A 186 33.59 1.14 5.93
C HIS A 186 34.23 0.91 4.56
N THR A 187 34.32 -0.33 4.12
CA THR A 187 35.08 -0.74 2.94
C THR A 187 34.20 -1.50 1.95
N THR A 188 34.66 -1.64 0.71
CA THR A 188 33.99 -2.50 -0.30
C THR A 188 33.75 -3.90 0.26
N TYR A 189 34.71 -4.48 0.99
CA TYR A 189 34.58 -5.80 1.62
C TYR A 189 33.28 -5.95 2.42
N HIS A 190 32.93 -4.96 3.25
CA HIS A 190 31.70 -4.99 4.04
C HIS A 190 30.43 -5.01 3.17
N ILE A 191 30.44 -4.32 2.03
CA ILE A 191 29.32 -4.33 1.08
C ILE A 191 29.20 -5.70 0.39
N LEU A 192 30.32 -6.33 0.04
CA LEU A 192 30.33 -7.68 -0.53
C LEU A 192 29.80 -8.72 0.46
N GLN A 193 30.21 -8.63 1.73
CA GLN A 193 29.69 -9.50 2.79
C GLN A 193 28.18 -9.31 3.01
N TYR A 194 27.71 -8.05 2.99
CA TYR A 194 26.28 -7.75 3.04
C TYR A 194 25.53 -8.35 1.84
N SER A 195 26.04 -8.18 0.63
CA SER A 195 25.46 -8.77 -0.59
C SER A 195 25.30 -10.28 -0.45
N TYR A 196 26.38 -10.95 -0.03
CA TYR A 196 26.41 -12.41 0.11
C TYR A 196 25.39 -12.90 1.14
N LYS A 197 25.37 -12.30 2.35
CA LYS A 197 24.38 -12.67 3.38
C LYS A 197 22.95 -12.36 2.93
N LEU A 198 22.74 -11.26 2.22
CA LEU A 198 21.43 -10.91 1.68
C LEU A 198 20.96 -11.95 0.67
N ARG A 199 21.81 -12.33 -0.30
CA ARG A 199 21.51 -13.37 -1.30
C ARG A 199 21.09 -14.68 -0.64
N LEU A 200 21.91 -15.20 0.28
CA LEU A 200 21.60 -16.45 0.99
C LEU A 200 20.27 -16.38 1.75
N ARG A 201 19.99 -15.25 2.40
CA ARG A 201 18.72 -15.06 3.10
C ARG A 201 17.53 -15.05 2.14
N LEU A 202 17.66 -14.38 0.99
CA LEU A 202 16.62 -14.35 -0.04
C LEU A 202 16.38 -15.74 -0.65
N GLU A 203 17.43 -16.53 -0.91
CA GLU A 203 17.30 -17.91 -1.39
C GLU A 203 16.53 -18.79 -0.38
N LYS A 204 16.84 -18.66 0.91
CA LYS A 204 16.10 -19.35 2.00
C LYS A 204 14.64 -18.92 2.09
N ASP A 205 14.37 -17.64 1.89
CA ASP A 205 12.98 -17.15 1.85
C ASP A 205 12.23 -17.67 0.63
N ILE A 206 12.90 -17.83 -0.52
CA ILE A 206 12.27 -18.42 -1.71
C ILE A 206 11.90 -19.88 -1.43
N GLU A 207 12.83 -20.65 -0.88
CA GLU A 207 12.60 -22.05 -0.53
C GLU A 207 11.46 -22.20 0.48
N SER A 208 11.48 -21.45 1.58
CA SER A 208 10.45 -21.55 2.62
C SER A 208 9.07 -21.06 2.19
N ASN A 209 8.98 -20.03 1.33
CA ASN A 209 7.70 -19.44 0.96
C ASN A 209 7.08 -20.04 -0.29
N PHE A 210 7.90 -20.51 -1.25
CA PHE A 210 7.45 -21.03 -2.55
C PHE A 210 7.77 -22.51 -2.77
N GLY A 211 8.52 -23.16 -1.87
CA GLY A 211 8.89 -24.57 -1.99
C GLY A 211 9.86 -24.86 -3.13
N LYS A 212 10.58 -23.85 -3.63
CA LYS A 212 11.49 -23.97 -4.78
C LYS A 212 12.89 -23.53 -4.36
N LYS A 213 13.90 -24.34 -4.69
CA LYS A 213 15.31 -23.93 -4.60
C LYS A 213 15.67 -23.15 -5.86
N LYS A 214 16.14 -21.92 -5.71
CA LYS A 214 16.62 -21.08 -6.82
C LYS A 214 17.88 -20.36 -6.39
N SER A 215 18.98 -20.61 -7.10
CA SER A 215 20.20 -19.83 -6.92
C SER A 215 19.98 -18.41 -7.44
N LEU A 216 20.41 -17.43 -6.65
CA LEU A 216 20.41 -16.01 -6.99
C LEU A 216 21.83 -15.49 -7.29
N LYS A 217 22.81 -16.38 -7.45
CA LYS A 217 24.22 -16.02 -7.60
C LYS A 217 24.48 -15.12 -8.82
N ASN A 218 23.97 -15.51 -9.99
CA ASN A 218 24.15 -14.72 -11.21
C ASN A 218 23.56 -13.31 -11.09
N PHE A 219 22.40 -13.16 -10.42
CA PHE A 219 21.80 -11.85 -10.18
C PHE A 219 22.60 -11.01 -9.18
N GLU A 220 23.21 -11.64 -8.17
CA GLU A 220 24.14 -10.94 -7.28
C GLU A 220 25.34 -10.42 -8.06
N ASP A 221 25.94 -11.25 -8.91
CA ASP A 221 27.13 -10.89 -9.68
C ASP A 221 26.84 -9.73 -10.65
N GLU A 222 25.69 -9.75 -11.34
CA GLU A 222 25.21 -8.63 -12.18
C GLU A 222 25.05 -7.32 -11.36
N LEU A 223 24.45 -7.39 -10.17
CA LEU A 223 24.30 -6.21 -9.32
C LEU A 223 25.66 -5.65 -8.91
N LEU A 224 26.59 -6.51 -8.50
CA LEU A 224 27.92 -6.10 -8.06
C LEU A 224 28.71 -5.47 -9.20
N LEU A 225 28.69 -6.08 -10.39
CA LEU A 225 29.30 -5.52 -11.61
C LEU A 225 28.79 -4.10 -11.87
N LYS A 226 27.47 -3.90 -11.86
CA LYS A 226 26.88 -2.57 -12.04
C LYS A 226 27.31 -1.56 -11.00
N LEU A 227 27.46 -1.98 -9.73
CA LEU A 227 27.94 -1.08 -8.67
C LEU A 227 29.42 -0.71 -8.83
N PHE A 228 30.24 -1.58 -9.42
CA PHE A 228 31.63 -1.28 -9.77
C PHE A 228 31.71 -0.33 -10.96
N GLU A 229 30.96 -0.59 -12.04
CA GLU A 229 30.90 0.26 -13.24
C GLU A 229 30.42 1.68 -12.93
N ASP A 230 29.39 1.81 -12.09
CA ASP A 230 28.88 3.11 -11.61
C ASP A 230 29.85 3.81 -10.62
N LYS A 231 31.02 3.21 -10.33
CA LYS A 231 32.02 3.69 -9.36
C LYS A 231 31.41 3.98 -7.97
N ILE A 232 30.43 3.19 -7.57
CA ILE A 232 29.75 3.30 -6.28
C ILE A 232 30.56 2.57 -5.20
N ILE A 233 31.11 1.41 -5.56
CA ILE A 233 32.07 0.64 -4.77
C ILE A 233 33.31 0.37 -5.63
N SER A 234 34.43 0.05 -5.00
CA SER A 234 35.71 -0.17 -5.67
C SER A 234 36.01 -1.65 -5.82
N ASN A 235 36.62 -2.07 -6.93
CA ASN A 235 37.14 -3.43 -7.13
C ASN A 235 38.17 -3.86 -6.05
N ILE A 236 38.89 -2.90 -5.46
CA ILE A 236 39.76 -3.13 -4.30
C ILE A 236 38.91 -3.30 -3.02
N LYS A 237 39.04 -4.44 -2.34
CA LYS A 237 38.25 -4.83 -1.16
C LYS A 237 38.42 -3.88 0.04
N ASP A 238 39.65 -3.47 0.33
CA ASP A 238 39.96 -2.65 1.52
C ASP A 238 39.75 -1.15 1.30
N LYS A 239 39.44 -0.74 0.05
CA LYS A 239 39.19 0.66 -0.24
C LYS A 239 37.92 1.12 0.47
N LYS A 240 38.04 2.25 1.17
CA LYS A 240 36.91 2.88 1.86
C LYS A 240 35.90 3.39 0.82
N PHE A 241 34.61 3.17 1.07
CA PHE A 241 33.54 3.79 0.28
C PHE A 241 33.07 5.09 0.96
N ASN A 242 32.46 5.99 0.18
CA ASN A 242 31.92 7.22 0.73
C ASN A 242 30.70 6.92 1.64
N LYS A 243 30.86 7.12 2.95
CA LYS A 243 29.79 6.88 3.95
C LYS A 243 28.52 7.68 3.68
N ALA A 244 28.61 8.87 3.09
CA ALA A 244 27.44 9.66 2.70
C ALA A 244 26.57 8.93 1.65
N LYS A 245 27.17 8.04 0.85
CA LYS A 245 26.47 7.21 -0.13
C LYS A 245 25.89 5.92 0.45
N TYR A 246 26.10 5.60 1.73
CA TYR A 246 25.63 4.34 2.35
C TYR A 246 24.14 4.07 2.08
N ASN A 247 23.27 5.03 2.37
CA ASN A 247 21.82 4.86 2.16
C ASN A 247 21.47 4.68 0.67
N SER A 248 22.20 5.34 -0.22
CA SER A 248 22.04 5.19 -1.67
C SER A 248 22.44 3.79 -2.13
N ILE A 249 23.53 3.23 -1.59
CA ILE A 249 23.97 1.86 -1.87
C ILE A 249 22.88 0.88 -1.45
N ILE A 250 22.44 0.92 -0.20
CA ILE A 250 21.40 0.01 0.32
C ILE A 250 20.08 0.16 -0.46
N SER A 251 19.72 1.37 -0.86
CA SER A 251 18.55 1.62 -1.71
C SER A 251 18.66 0.93 -3.07
N ARG A 252 19.85 0.90 -3.68
CA ARG A 252 20.09 0.19 -4.96
C ARG A 252 19.94 -1.33 -4.80
N PHE A 253 20.52 -1.91 -3.75
CA PHE A 253 20.29 -3.33 -3.41
C PHE A 253 18.80 -3.64 -3.29
N ARG A 254 18.07 -2.85 -2.49
CA ARG A 254 16.63 -3.05 -2.30
C ARG A 254 15.86 -2.97 -3.62
N LYS A 255 16.08 -1.92 -4.42
CA LYS A 255 15.39 -1.75 -5.71
C LYS A 255 15.70 -2.89 -6.67
N TYR A 256 16.95 -3.34 -6.73
CA TYR A 256 17.37 -4.42 -7.60
C TYR A 256 16.68 -5.73 -7.22
N TRP A 257 16.80 -6.16 -5.96
CA TRP A 257 16.22 -7.42 -5.50
C TRP A 257 14.69 -7.44 -5.56
N LEU A 258 14.01 -6.32 -5.32
CA LEU A 258 12.56 -6.22 -5.48
C LEU A 258 12.14 -6.41 -6.95
N ASN A 259 12.90 -5.88 -7.91
CA ASN A 259 12.66 -6.11 -9.33
C ASN A 259 12.93 -7.56 -9.71
N ILE A 260 14.01 -8.17 -9.22
CA ILE A 260 14.30 -9.59 -9.44
C ILE A 260 13.18 -10.45 -8.87
N PHE A 261 12.71 -10.20 -7.65
CA PHE A 261 11.57 -10.95 -7.09
C PHE A 261 10.33 -10.86 -7.98
N LEU A 262 10.00 -9.65 -8.42
CA LEU A 262 8.82 -9.42 -9.25
C LEU A 262 8.92 -10.08 -10.64
N LYS A 263 10.05 -9.90 -11.33
CA LYS A 263 10.25 -10.40 -12.69
C LYS A 263 10.60 -11.88 -12.74
N GLU A 264 11.47 -12.34 -11.84
CA GLU A 264 12.05 -13.67 -11.91
C GLU A 264 11.35 -14.72 -11.08
N ILE A 265 10.71 -14.32 -9.97
CA ILE A 265 9.96 -15.23 -9.10
C ILE A 265 8.49 -15.20 -9.49
N TYR A 266 7.91 -14.00 -9.60
CA TYR A 266 6.49 -13.83 -9.92
C TYR A 266 6.15 -13.71 -11.40
N LYS A 267 7.16 -13.66 -12.27
CA LYS A 267 6.98 -13.58 -13.73
C LYS A 267 6.10 -12.42 -14.17
N TYR A 268 6.19 -11.30 -13.46
CA TYR A 268 5.50 -10.07 -13.81
C TYR A 268 6.39 -9.20 -14.71
N PRO A 269 5.93 -8.78 -15.89
CA PRO A 269 6.79 -8.19 -16.92
C PRO A 269 7.25 -6.76 -16.59
N TYR A 270 6.55 -6.06 -15.69
CA TYR A 270 6.78 -4.63 -15.45
C TYR A 270 7.70 -4.36 -14.26
N SER A 271 8.19 -3.13 -14.19
CA SER A 271 9.06 -2.70 -13.09
C SER A 271 8.35 -2.74 -11.74
N PHE A 272 9.11 -2.92 -10.66
CA PHE A 272 8.59 -2.85 -9.30
C PHE A 272 8.02 -1.47 -8.98
N GLU A 273 8.53 -0.40 -9.60
CA GLU A 273 7.98 0.96 -9.41
C GLU A 273 6.56 1.06 -9.97
N THR A 274 6.34 0.57 -11.19
CA THR A 274 5.02 0.48 -11.82
C THR A 274 4.06 -0.37 -10.98
N PHE A 275 4.50 -1.58 -10.59
CA PHE A 275 3.74 -2.47 -9.72
C PHE A 275 3.35 -1.78 -8.40
N ASN A 276 4.30 -1.12 -7.75
CA ASN A 276 4.08 -0.44 -6.48
C ASN A 276 3.04 0.68 -6.59
N ILE A 277 3.05 1.45 -7.67
CA ILE A 277 2.05 2.51 -7.87
C ILE A 277 0.64 1.92 -7.87
N TRP A 278 0.42 0.86 -8.65
CA TRP A 278 -0.89 0.22 -8.76
C TRP A 278 -1.31 -0.50 -7.49
N VAL A 279 -0.37 -1.12 -6.77
CA VAL A 279 -0.65 -1.75 -5.47
C VAL A 279 -1.05 -0.72 -4.41
N GLU A 280 -0.35 0.41 -4.31
CA GLU A 280 -0.67 1.47 -3.34
C GLU A 280 -1.99 2.20 -3.69
N ARG A 281 -2.33 2.32 -4.98
CA ARG A 281 -3.66 2.77 -5.43
C ARG A 281 -4.74 1.74 -5.12
N GLY A 282 -4.47 0.47 -5.41
CA GLY A 282 -5.33 -0.66 -5.07
C GLY A 282 -5.66 -0.71 -3.58
N LYS A 283 -4.69 -0.37 -2.72
CA LYS A 283 -4.89 -0.21 -1.26
C LYS A 283 -5.87 0.89 -0.90
N GLN A 284 -5.72 2.09 -1.45
CA GLN A 284 -6.67 3.20 -1.22
C GLN A 284 -8.09 2.84 -1.70
N LEU A 285 -8.17 2.09 -2.79
CA LEU A 285 -9.44 1.66 -3.38
C LEU A 285 -10.05 0.43 -2.71
N GLY A 286 -9.28 -0.32 -1.94
CA GLY A 286 -9.70 -1.55 -1.27
C GLY A 286 -9.66 -2.80 -2.17
N VAL A 287 -9.00 -2.74 -3.33
CA VAL A 287 -8.84 -3.88 -4.25
C VAL A 287 -7.81 -4.88 -3.70
N ILE A 288 -6.70 -4.37 -3.20
CA ILE A 288 -5.56 -5.13 -2.67
C ILE A 288 -5.14 -4.47 -1.37
N HIS A 289 -4.65 -5.24 -0.41
CA HIS A 289 -3.95 -4.70 0.74
C HIS A 289 -2.44 -4.84 0.55
N THR A 290 -1.67 -3.86 1.02
CA THR A 290 -0.21 -3.96 1.11
C THR A 290 0.33 -3.35 2.39
N THR A 291 1.41 -3.92 2.91
CA THR A 291 2.09 -3.44 4.10
C THR A 291 3.55 -3.90 4.14
N GLU A 292 4.46 -3.00 4.52
CA GLU A 292 5.86 -3.33 4.88
C GLU A 292 6.04 -3.54 6.39
N PHE A 293 4.93 -3.58 7.11
CA PHE A 293 4.87 -3.38 8.55
C PHE A 293 4.16 -4.53 9.26
N TYR A 294 3.91 -5.63 8.54
CA TYR A 294 3.29 -6.80 9.12
C TYR A 294 4.13 -7.30 10.31
N PRO A 295 3.52 -7.52 11.49
CA PRO A 295 4.27 -7.89 12.69
C PRO A 295 5.07 -9.18 12.49
N ASN A 296 6.30 -9.18 13.00
CA ASN A 296 7.24 -10.31 12.97
C ASN A 296 7.61 -10.78 11.55
N PHE A 297 7.50 -9.89 10.56
CA PHE A 297 7.88 -10.16 9.18
C PHE A 297 8.74 -9.04 8.60
N ASP A 298 9.87 -9.42 8.00
CA ASP A 298 10.83 -8.49 7.40
C ASP A 298 10.64 -8.39 5.89
N GLY A 299 9.64 -7.62 5.48
CA GLY A 299 9.37 -7.40 4.06
C GLY A 299 8.03 -6.74 3.82
N ARG A 300 7.64 -6.74 2.55
CA ARG A 300 6.32 -6.31 2.10
C ARG A 300 5.42 -7.50 1.82
N LEU A 301 4.20 -7.43 2.32
CA LEU A 301 3.10 -8.30 1.92
C LEU A 301 2.18 -7.56 0.95
N VAL A 302 1.67 -8.28 -0.04
CA VAL A 302 0.62 -7.82 -0.97
C VAL A 302 -0.40 -8.93 -1.10
N TYR A 303 -1.68 -8.64 -0.91
CA TYR A 303 -2.73 -9.65 -1.03
C TYR A 303 -4.07 -9.06 -1.44
N PRO A 304 -4.90 -9.82 -2.16
CA PRO A 304 -6.19 -9.34 -2.61
C PRO A 304 -7.19 -9.17 -1.46
N THR A 305 -7.98 -8.11 -1.55
CA THR A 305 -9.23 -7.87 -0.78
C THR A 305 -10.41 -7.76 -1.74
N SER A 306 -10.26 -8.32 -2.94
CA SER A 306 -11.22 -8.31 -4.03
C SER A 306 -11.05 -9.54 -4.91
N VAL A 307 -12.05 -9.84 -5.72
CA VAL A 307 -12.13 -11.00 -6.62
C VAL A 307 -12.74 -10.59 -7.95
N ILE A 308 -12.46 -11.34 -9.01
CA ILE A 308 -13.10 -11.19 -10.32
C ILE A 308 -13.96 -12.41 -10.57
N LEU A 309 -15.26 -12.22 -10.82
CA LEU A 309 -16.24 -13.30 -10.97
C LEU A 309 -17.33 -12.91 -11.97
N LYS A 310 -17.95 -13.90 -12.64
CA LYS A 310 -19.13 -13.67 -13.49
C LYS A 310 -20.41 -13.40 -12.69
N LYS A 311 -20.56 -14.05 -11.53
CA LYS A 311 -21.73 -13.91 -10.65
C LYS A 311 -21.28 -13.91 -9.19
N ASN A 312 -21.98 -13.14 -8.37
CA ASN A 312 -21.75 -13.05 -6.93
C ASN A 312 -23.07 -13.24 -6.17
N SER A 313 -23.04 -14.01 -5.09
CA SER A 313 -24.17 -14.22 -4.18
C SER A 313 -23.92 -13.69 -2.75
N SER A 314 -22.72 -13.18 -2.47
CA SER A 314 -22.35 -12.62 -1.16
C SER A 314 -22.74 -11.15 -1.06
N LEU A 315 -23.33 -10.78 0.07
CA LEU A 315 -23.67 -9.39 0.42
C LEU A 315 -22.46 -8.57 0.86
N ASP A 316 -21.33 -9.21 1.14
CA ASP A 316 -20.08 -8.54 1.54
C ASP A 316 -19.21 -8.17 0.34
N LEU A 317 -19.63 -8.53 -0.88
CA LEU A 317 -18.93 -8.23 -2.12
C LEU A 317 -19.66 -7.13 -2.88
N VAL A 318 -18.97 -6.00 -3.07
CA VAL A 318 -19.49 -4.83 -3.78
C VAL A 318 -18.92 -4.79 -5.18
N ASN A 319 -19.80 -4.84 -6.20
CA ASN A 319 -19.40 -4.67 -7.59
C ASN A 319 -18.79 -3.27 -7.78
N SER A 320 -17.57 -3.23 -8.33
CA SER A 320 -16.80 -2.00 -8.54
C SER A 320 -16.49 -1.74 -10.01
N TYR A 321 -16.55 -2.75 -10.88
CA TYR A 321 -16.33 -2.59 -12.32
C TYR A 321 -16.83 -3.83 -13.07
N ASN A 322 -17.39 -3.64 -14.28
CA ASN A 322 -17.82 -4.73 -15.17
C ASN A 322 -16.91 -4.78 -16.39
N TYR A 323 -16.37 -5.96 -16.68
CA TYR A 323 -15.55 -6.23 -17.85
C TYR A 323 -16.43 -6.65 -19.04
N SER A 324 -15.90 -6.51 -20.25
CA SER A 324 -16.62 -6.83 -21.50
C SER A 324 -16.93 -8.31 -21.68
N ASP A 325 -16.20 -9.19 -21.00
CA ASP A 325 -16.37 -10.65 -21.02
C ASP A 325 -17.46 -11.16 -20.05
N GLY A 326 -18.22 -10.25 -19.45
CA GLY A 326 -19.26 -10.55 -18.48
C GLY A 326 -18.76 -10.85 -17.07
N GLN A 327 -17.45 -10.72 -16.81
CA GLN A 327 -16.92 -10.74 -15.46
C GLN A 327 -17.06 -9.37 -14.78
N SER A 328 -17.00 -9.36 -13.46
CA SER A 328 -16.99 -8.13 -12.68
C SER A 328 -15.94 -8.18 -11.58
N LEU A 329 -15.33 -7.03 -11.30
CA LEU A 329 -14.49 -6.80 -10.14
C LEU A 329 -15.36 -6.55 -8.91
N PHE A 330 -15.26 -7.43 -7.92
CA PHE A 330 -15.94 -7.29 -6.64
C PHE A 330 -14.95 -7.04 -5.51
N ILE A 331 -15.19 -6.00 -4.70
CA ILE A 331 -14.38 -5.70 -3.52
C ILE A 331 -15.07 -6.23 -2.27
N HIS A 332 -14.32 -6.89 -1.39
CA HIS A 332 -14.81 -7.36 -0.10
C HIS A 332 -14.94 -6.17 0.88
N LYS A 333 -16.18 -5.73 1.07
CA LYS A 333 -16.59 -4.64 1.97
C LYS A 333 -17.76 -5.15 2.82
N PRO A 334 -17.48 -6.02 3.81
CA PRO A 334 -18.52 -6.45 4.73
C PRO A 334 -19.14 -5.24 5.44
N LYS A 335 -20.45 -5.28 5.69
CA LYS A 335 -21.14 -4.28 6.51
C LYS A 335 -21.27 -4.79 7.93
N TRP A 336 -21.19 -3.88 8.91
CA TRP A 336 -21.30 -4.23 10.33
C TRP A 336 -22.58 -5.01 10.64
N ASN A 337 -23.74 -4.49 10.21
CA ASN A 337 -25.04 -5.09 10.50
C ASN A 337 -25.37 -6.35 9.67
N ASN A 338 -24.45 -6.81 8.80
CA ASN A 338 -24.72 -7.97 7.95
C ASN A 338 -24.25 -9.27 8.62
N GLY A 339 -25.18 -10.19 8.83
CA GLY A 339 -24.89 -11.56 9.24
C GLY A 339 -24.04 -11.63 10.52
N ASN A 340 -22.96 -12.40 10.49
CA ASN A 340 -22.09 -12.62 11.65
C ASN A 340 -20.80 -11.76 11.62
N ASN A 341 -20.81 -10.64 10.89
CA ASN A 341 -19.62 -9.80 10.70
C ASN A 341 -19.07 -9.19 12.00
N PRO A 342 -19.90 -8.70 12.95
CA PRO A 342 -19.40 -8.16 14.22
C PRO A 342 -18.63 -9.20 15.03
N ASN A 343 -19.21 -10.39 15.21
CA ASN A 343 -18.56 -11.48 15.94
C ASN A 343 -17.25 -11.93 15.28
N ARG A 344 -17.21 -12.02 13.95
CA ARG A 344 -15.97 -12.33 13.21
C ARG A 344 -14.91 -11.25 13.40
N PHE A 345 -15.32 -9.99 13.42
CA PHE A 345 -14.42 -8.88 13.69
C PHE A 345 -13.87 -8.95 15.12
N PHE A 346 -14.73 -9.13 16.14
CA PHE A 346 -14.30 -9.31 17.53
C PHE A 346 -13.36 -10.50 17.70
N GLU A 347 -13.67 -11.64 17.07
CA GLU A 347 -12.82 -12.82 17.10
C GLU A 347 -11.46 -12.58 16.41
N ALA A 348 -11.45 -11.88 15.27
CA ALA A 348 -10.21 -11.52 14.58
C ALA A 348 -9.37 -10.53 15.40
N LEU A 349 -10.00 -9.50 15.96
CA LEU A 349 -9.40 -8.47 16.80
C LEU A 349 -8.77 -9.08 18.05
N THR A 350 -9.51 -9.94 18.75
CA THR A 350 -9.09 -10.56 20.01
C THR A 350 -7.92 -11.51 19.78
N ASN A 351 -8.03 -12.41 18.78
CA ASN A 351 -6.95 -13.34 18.44
C ASN A 351 -5.68 -12.62 18.01
N ALA A 352 -5.80 -11.57 17.18
CA ALA A 352 -4.65 -10.80 16.74
C ALA A 352 -3.99 -10.03 17.88
N TYR A 353 -4.78 -9.50 18.82
CA TYR A 353 -4.26 -8.81 20.00
C TYR A 353 -3.50 -9.78 20.91
N PHE A 354 -4.08 -10.93 21.26
CA PHE A 354 -3.42 -11.88 22.16
C PHE A 354 -2.16 -12.50 21.54
N ASP A 355 -2.16 -12.74 20.23
CA ASP A 355 -0.94 -13.15 19.51
C ASP A 355 0.16 -12.07 19.60
N LEU A 356 -0.18 -10.79 19.43
CA LEU A 356 0.79 -9.69 19.59
C LEU A 356 1.26 -9.54 21.04
N LYS A 357 0.34 -9.62 22.01
CA LYS A 357 0.62 -9.57 23.45
C LYS A 357 1.59 -10.66 23.86
N ASN A 358 1.35 -11.90 23.44
CA ASN A 358 2.19 -13.05 23.78
C ASN A 358 3.58 -12.94 23.15
N ASN A 359 3.65 -12.54 21.88
CA ASN A 359 4.94 -12.39 21.18
C ASN A 359 5.80 -11.25 21.73
N ARG A 360 5.18 -10.17 22.23
CA ARG A 360 5.89 -8.96 22.72
C ARG A 360 6.00 -8.87 24.23
N LYS A 361 5.26 -9.71 24.96
CA LYS A 361 5.16 -9.70 26.41
C LYS A 361 4.74 -8.32 26.97
N THR A 362 3.78 -7.66 26.32
CA THR A 362 3.22 -6.37 26.78
C THR A 362 1.72 -6.28 26.50
N THR A 363 0.97 -5.67 27.43
CA THR A 363 -0.48 -5.43 27.31
C THR A 363 -0.79 -4.30 26.32
N PHE A 364 0.13 -3.35 26.15
CA PHE A 364 -0.11 -2.20 25.28
C PHE A 364 0.35 -2.51 23.85
N ILE A 365 -0.63 -2.71 22.97
CA ILE A 365 -0.40 -3.08 21.57
C ILE A 365 -0.68 -1.89 20.68
N ARG A 366 0.15 -1.73 19.66
CA ARG A 366 -0.06 -0.69 18.66
C ARG A 366 -1.22 -1.04 17.75
N ILE A 367 -2.17 -0.13 17.61
CA ILE A 367 -3.35 -0.35 16.77
C ILE A 367 -2.94 -0.60 15.32
N ALA A 368 -1.91 0.09 14.82
CA ALA A 368 -1.42 -0.14 13.47
C ALA A 368 -0.95 -1.59 13.23
N ASP A 369 -0.29 -2.22 14.21
CA ASP A 369 0.13 -3.63 14.08
C ASP A 369 -1.07 -4.58 14.18
N LEU A 370 -2.02 -4.27 15.06
CA LEU A 370 -3.27 -5.00 15.20
C LEU A 370 -4.08 -4.97 13.91
N ARG A 371 -4.20 -3.78 13.30
CA ARG A 371 -4.85 -3.57 12.00
C ARG A 371 -4.29 -4.49 10.94
N GLU A 372 -2.95 -4.55 10.78
CA GLU A 372 -2.37 -5.39 9.72
C GLU A 372 -2.73 -6.87 9.88
N LYS A 373 -2.77 -7.38 11.13
CA LYS A 373 -3.21 -8.76 11.41
C LYS A 373 -4.70 -8.98 11.17
N VAL A 374 -5.55 -8.05 11.60
CA VAL A 374 -7.00 -8.15 11.42
C VAL A 374 -7.36 -8.03 9.94
N CYS A 375 -6.83 -7.03 9.21
CA CYS A 375 -7.00 -6.89 7.77
C CYS A 375 -6.56 -8.15 7.02
N TYR A 376 -5.44 -8.77 7.43
CA TYR A 376 -4.96 -10.00 6.82
C TYR A 376 -5.88 -11.19 7.10
N LYS A 377 -6.28 -11.40 8.36
CA LYS A 377 -7.18 -12.50 8.76
C LYS A 377 -8.55 -12.36 8.10
N MET A 378 -9.08 -11.14 8.05
CA MET A 378 -10.42 -10.85 7.54
C MET A 378 -10.49 -10.58 6.03
N ARG A 379 -9.34 -10.34 5.39
CA ARG A 379 -9.20 -9.85 4.00
C ARG A 379 -10.09 -8.63 3.73
N ILE A 380 -9.98 -7.63 4.59
CA ILE A 380 -10.73 -6.36 4.48
C ILE A 380 -9.76 -5.19 4.24
N PRO A 381 -10.19 -4.15 3.51
CA PRO A 381 -9.44 -2.90 3.39
C PRO A 381 -9.24 -2.19 4.74
N THR A 382 -8.17 -1.38 4.85
CA THR A 382 -7.89 -0.56 6.04
C THR A 382 -9.07 0.31 6.47
N PHE A 383 -9.79 0.93 5.54
CA PHE A 383 -10.91 1.81 5.89
C PHE A 383 -12.09 1.05 6.51
N ILE A 384 -12.30 -0.22 6.15
CA ILE A 384 -13.31 -1.08 6.79
C ILE A 384 -12.84 -1.46 8.20
N PHE A 385 -11.56 -1.73 8.41
CA PHE A 385 -11.03 -1.95 9.77
C PHE A 385 -11.27 -0.74 10.67
N ASN A 386 -11.00 0.48 10.17
CA ASN A 386 -11.19 1.70 10.96
C ASN A 386 -12.69 1.87 11.33
N GLU A 387 -13.59 1.72 10.36
CA GLU A 387 -15.05 1.77 10.58
C GLU A 387 -15.50 0.73 11.61
N PHE A 388 -15.07 -0.53 11.45
CA PHE A 388 -15.46 -1.62 12.35
C PHE A 388 -14.87 -1.45 13.75
N LEU A 389 -13.65 -0.92 13.87
CA LEU A 389 -13.04 -0.65 15.16
C LEU A 389 -13.77 0.48 15.90
N GLU A 390 -14.21 1.52 15.20
CA GLU A 390 -15.02 2.60 15.75
C GLU A 390 -16.38 2.09 16.26
N LEU A 391 -17.07 1.28 15.45
CA LEU A 391 -18.34 0.65 15.85
C LEU A 391 -18.15 -0.29 17.05
N ALA A 392 -17.16 -1.17 17.01
CA ALA A 392 -16.82 -2.07 18.10
C ALA A 392 -16.48 -1.32 19.39
N TYR A 393 -15.78 -0.18 19.29
CA TYR A 393 -15.44 0.65 20.43
C TYR A 393 -16.68 1.34 21.03
N ASN A 394 -17.59 1.83 20.19
CA ASN A 394 -18.84 2.45 20.63
C ASN A 394 -19.77 1.43 21.32
N GLU A 395 -19.89 0.21 20.79
CA GLU A 395 -20.59 -0.90 21.48
C GLU A 395 -19.93 -1.25 22.82
N ASN A 396 -18.59 -1.22 22.87
CA ASN A 396 -17.84 -1.46 24.10
C ASN A 396 -18.13 -0.40 25.18
N LEU A 397 -18.20 0.88 24.80
CA LEU A 397 -18.58 1.97 25.71
C LEU A 397 -19.99 1.81 26.27
N LYS A 398 -20.92 1.25 25.47
CA LYS A 398 -22.29 0.92 25.91
C LYS A 398 -22.39 -0.33 26.78
N GLY A 399 -21.30 -1.08 26.92
CA GLY A 399 -21.30 -2.35 27.65
C GLY A 399 -21.83 -3.55 26.86
N GLU A 400 -22.10 -3.40 25.56
CA GLU A 400 -22.76 -4.40 24.71
C GLU A 400 -21.81 -5.51 24.19
N THR A 401 -20.52 -5.38 24.46
CA THR A 401 -19.48 -6.32 24.00
C THR A 401 -19.07 -7.33 25.07
N LYS A 402 -18.57 -8.51 24.66
CA LYS A 402 -17.98 -9.52 25.59
C LYS A 402 -16.52 -9.21 25.99
N ILE A 403 -15.90 -8.25 25.32
CA ILE A 403 -14.53 -7.82 25.56
C ILE A 403 -14.52 -6.36 26.00
N LYS A 404 -13.54 -5.97 26.82
CA LYS A 404 -13.21 -4.59 27.13
C LYS A 404 -12.15 -4.11 26.14
N ILE A 405 -12.41 -2.97 25.49
CA ILE A 405 -11.46 -2.31 24.58
C ILE A 405 -11.10 -0.95 25.19
N SER A 406 -9.81 -0.74 25.44
CA SER A 406 -9.25 0.55 25.85
C SER A 406 -8.38 1.09 24.72
N LEU A 407 -8.57 2.36 24.37
CA LEU A 407 -7.86 3.03 23.28
C LEU A 407 -7.20 4.31 23.78
N GLU A 408 -5.90 4.45 23.50
CA GLU A 408 -5.10 5.58 23.95
C GLU A 408 -4.44 6.29 22.77
N ALA A 409 -4.24 7.60 22.92
CA ALA A 409 -3.53 8.43 21.95
C ALA A 409 -2.01 8.44 22.17
N ASP A 410 -1.54 7.90 23.29
CA ASP A 410 -0.13 7.91 23.68
C ASP A 410 0.74 7.08 22.73
N ARG A 411 2.06 7.34 22.77
CA ARG A 411 3.07 6.57 22.05
C ARG A 411 3.78 5.63 23.01
N LEU A 412 4.10 4.42 22.56
CA LEU A 412 4.92 3.50 23.34
C LEU A 412 6.37 3.98 23.39
N PRO A 413 7.09 3.77 24.51
CA PRO A 413 8.46 4.29 24.70
C PRO A 413 9.49 3.82 23.65
N HIS A 414 9.27 2.66 23.04
CA HIS A 414 10.17 2.07 22.03
C HIS A 414 9.87 2.53 20.60
N GLU A 415 8.87 3.39 20.40
CA GLU A 415 8.50 3.84 19.08
C GLU A 415 9.35 5.00 18.60
N THR A 416 10.10 4.73 17.54
CA THR A 416 10.86 5.80 16.86
C THR A 416 9.91 6.67 16.03
N ASN A 417 10.23 7.96 15.91
CA ASN A 417 9.52 8.88 15.01
C ASN A 417 9.35 8.24 13.61
N ALA A 418 10.40 7.61 13.06
CA ALA A 418 10.38 6.96 11.76
C ALA A 418 9.30 5.87 11.55
N MET A 419 8.82 5.23 12.62
CA MET A 419 7.74 4.23 12.55
C MET A 419 6.37 4.89 12.35
N TYR A 420 6.16 6.07 12.92
CA TYR A 420 4.95 6.89 12.73
C TYR A 420 4.94 7.61 11.38
N LEU A 421 6.11 7.99 10.88
CA LEU A 421 6.30 8.73 9.63
C LEU A 421 5.83 8.00 8.34
N LYS A 422 5.46 6.71 8.41
CA LYS A 422 5.19 5.87 7.23
C LYS A 422 3.90 5.04 7.32
N ARG A 423 3.17 5.13 8.42
CA ARG A 423 1.96 4.32 8.65
C ARG A 423 0.75 5.24 8.68
N GLU A 424 -0.31 4.79 8.02
CA GLU A 424 -1.60 5.48 8.08
C GLU A 424 -2.13 5.45 9.52
N PRO A 425 -2.45 6.61 10.12
CA PRO A 425 -2.97 6.67 11.48
C PRO A 425 -4.32 5.96 11.57
N VAL A 426 -4.69 5.56 12.78
CA VAL A 426 -6.05 5.07 13.07
C VAL A 426 -6.79 6.19 13.76
N ILE A 427 -7.90 6.62 13.15
CA ILE A 427 -8.74 7.71 13.64
C ILE A 427 -10.06 7.08 14.10
N ILE A 428 -10.45 7.38 15.34
CA ILE A 428 -11.70 6.90 15.96
C ILE A 428 -12.32 8.10 16.66
N ASN A 429 -13.59 8.39 16.40
CA ASN A 429 -14.30 9.56 16.91
C ASN A 429 -13.51 10.86 16.67
N ASN A 430 -12.98 11.04 15.45
CA ASN A 430 -12.13 12.17 15.02
C ASN A 430 -10.81 12.37 15.78
N GLN A 431 -10.40 11.41 16.60
CA GLN A 431 -9.13 11.45 17.33
C GLN A 431 -8.18 10.36 16.86
N GLN A 432 -6.90 10.68 16.74
CA GLN A 432 -5.87 9.68 16.47
C GLN A 432 -5.70 8.79 17.71
N LYS A 433 -5.82 7.48 17.50
CA LYS A 433 -5.52 6.45 18.50
C LYS A 433 -4.31 5.64 18.04
N ASN A 434 -3.42 5.34 18.96
CA ASN A 434 -2.14 4.69 18.68
C ASN A 434 -1.99 3.36 19.41
N ILE A 435 -2.54 3.26 20.62
CA ILE A 435 -2.43 2.09 21.49
C ILE A 435 -3.82 1.50 21.78
N VAL A 436 -3.87 0.18 21.87
CA VAL A 436 -5.04 -0.60 22.28
C VAL A 436 -4.66 -1.64 23.32
N ALA A 437 -5.52 -1.77 24.32
CA ALA A 437 -5.56 -2.91 25.24
C ALA A 437 -6.93 -3.59 25.12
N ILE A 438 -6.92 -4.93 25.12
CA ILE A 438 -8.12 -5.76 25.07
C ILE A 438 -8.06 -6.79 26.19
N ASP A 439 -9.15 -6.92 26.93
CA ASP A 439 -9.35 -7.97 27.93
C ASP A 439 -10.74 -8.58 27.80
N TYR A 440 -10.92 -9.81 28.28
CA TYR A 440 -12.24 -10.39 28.41
C TYR A 440 -12.98 -9.75 29.59
N LYS A 441 -14.28 -9.47 29.44
CA LYS A 441 -15.09 -9.13 30.61
C LYS A 441 -15.11 -10.35 31.52
N LYS A 442 -14.75 -10.16 32.79
CA LYS A 442 -14.99 -11.19 33.82
C LYS A 442 -16.50 -11.46 33.85
N PRO A 443 -16.92 -12.75 33.87
CA PRO A 443 -18.32 -13.11 33.94
C PRO A 443 -19.02 -12.51 35.15
#